data_AF-A0A167FM58-F1
#
_entry.id   AF-A0A167FM58-F1
#
_cell.length_a   1.000
_cell.length_b   1.000
_cell.length_c   1.000
_cell.angle_alpha   90.00
_cell.angle_beta   90.00
_cell.angle_gamma   90.00
#
_symmetry.space_group_name_H-M   'P 1'
#
loop_
_entity.id
_entity.type
_entity.pdbx_description
1 polymer ?
#
loop_
_entity_poly.entity_id
_entity_poly.type
_entity_poly.pdbx_seq_one_letter_code
_entity_poly.pdbx_strand_id
1 'polypeptide(L)'
;MKLIIGTFGNDVYLADFDRTSGILTHAGKSSFGSAATWILDSHQKGLLYATDETTIYSGSGAYETSVGAVIAFKVDFSNEKLPLTKTQSVLSKGKDPTHLFVTSGSENNLLFVANYNGGTVASYNIDATGLISAESSSVIDLSKDSSFQVGPRKDRQEWSHPHWIGQPPLCKNNIIYLTDLGQDKIFQYEISNGILKPLEVPFLSAAKGAGPRHIAFHTTQPLAYVLNELDSTLSVYEYDVHTGQLKTEIQKEPTVSSNILHKTNPSAIRVDRENRFVYITNRDISSDKSGNDSITVFKIITTGVTHVQNISSGGYFPRHGDLSPDEKWYIVGNQGNDRVDVFSRQYDTGLLEWRSTLKGIEKPAYIYFHQE
;
A
#
# COMPACT_ATOMS: atom_id res chain seq x y z
N MET A 1 -16.01 13.37 10.15
CA MET A 1 -15.34 12.85 8.92
C MET A 1 -15.61 11.36 8.85
N LYS A 2 -15.75 10.79 7.65
CA LYS A 2 -16.00 9.35 7.49
C LYS A 2 -14.72 8.62 7.12
N LEU A 3 -14.52 7.45 7.68
CA LEU A 3 -13.51 6.49 7.27
C LEU A 3 -14.16 5.30 6.59
N ILE A 4 -13.53 4.86 5.51
CA ILE A 4 -13.82 3.60 4.85
C ILE A 4 -12.67 2.67 5.19
N ILE A 5 -12.99 1.53 5.82
CA ILE A 5 -12.00 0.59 6.32
C ILE A 5 -12.13 -0.71 5.53
N GLY A 6 -11.11 -0.96 4.70
CA GLY A 6 -10.95 -2.21 3.96
C GLY A 6 -10.50 -3.33 4.90
N THR A 7 -10.87 -4.58 4.58
CA THR A 7 -10.62 -5.73 5.45
C THR A 7 -10.24 -6.99 4.68
N PHE A 8 -9.71 -7.99 5.39
CA PHE A 8 -9.60 -9.37 4.89
C PHE A 8 -10.89 -10.18 5.06
N GLY A 9 -11.92 -9.59 5.68
CA GLY A 9 -13.25 -10.16 5.76
C GLY A 9 -14.07 -9.89 4.50
N ASN A 10 -15.36 -10.19 4.56
CA ASN A 10 -16.29 -10.00 3.43
C ASN A 10 -16.91 -8.58 3.39
N ASP A 11 -16.51 -7.73 4.34
CA ASP A 11 -17.14 -6.45 4.63
C ASP A 11 -16.16 -5.29 4.49
N VAL A 12 -16.66 -4.16 4.00
CA VAL A 12 -16.01 -2.86 4.13
C VAL A 12 -16.75 -2.09 5.21
N TYR A 13 -16.02 -1.64 6.23
CA TYR A 13 -16.60 -0.95 7.38
C TYR A 13 -16.58 0.57 7.18
N LEU A 14 -17.55 1.23 7.79
CA LEU A 14 -17.65 2.68 7.87
C LEU A 14 -17.56 3.11 9.33
N ALA A 15 -16.72 4.11 9.59
CA ALA A 15 -16.58 4.72 10.91
C ALA A 15 -16.72 6.24 10.83
N ASP A 16 -17.36 6.81 11.84
CA ASP A 16 -17.37 8.24 12.10
C ASP A 16 -16.13 8.62 12.90
N PHE A 17 -15.43 9.64 12.41
CA PHE A 17 -14.25 10.21 13.04
C PHE A 17 -14.48 11.66 13.44
N ASP A 18 -14.48 11.88 14.74
CA ASP A 18 -14.43 13.22 15.33
C ASP A 18 -12.97 13.69 15.35
N ARG A 19 -12.64 14.59 14.42
CA ARG A 19 -11.29 15.15 14.29
C ARG A 19 -10.89 16.08 15.44
N THR A 20 -11.84 16.45 16.30
CA THR A 20 -11.57 17.30 17.48
C THR A 20 -11.09 16.44 18.64
N SER A 21 -11.80 15.35 18.93
CA SER A 21 -11.52 14.48 20.07
C SER A 21 -10.63 13.27 19.72
N GLY A 22 -10.52 12.91 18.44
CA GLY A 22 -9.80 11.71 18.01
C GLY A 22 -10.59 10.42 18.27
N ILE A 23 -11.91 10.50 18.44
CA ILE A 23 -12.77 9.36 18.73
C ILE A 23 -13.32 8.78 17.42
N LEU A 24 -13.31 7.45 17.34
CA LEU A 24 -13.97 6.66 16.29
C LEU A 24 -15.23 5.98 16.82
N THR A 25 -16.30 6.01 16.03
CA THR A 25 -17.53 5.26 16.30
C THR A 25 -17.99 4.49 15.06
N HIS A 26 -18.63 3.33 15.28
CA HIS A 26 -19.22 2.54 14.19
C HIS A 26 -20.31 3.33 13.48
N ALA A 27 -20.24 3.39 12.15
CA ALA A 27 -21.26 4.03 11.30
C ALA A 27 -22.05 3.02 10.46
N GLY A 28 -21.42 1.90 10.08
CA GLY A 28 -22.05 0.85 9.29
C GLY A 28 -21.04 -0.07 8.63
N LYS A 29 -21.51 -0.95 7.76
CA LYS A 29 -20.69 -1.76 6.87
C LYS A 29 -21.47 -2.16 5.62
N SER A 30 -20.74 -2.40 4.53
CA SER A 30 -21.27 -2.99 3.30
C SER A 30 -20.59 -4.33 3.07
N SER A 31 -21.39 -5.37 2.80
CA SER A 31 -20.89 -6.70 2.46
C SER A 31 -20.76 -6.85 0.96
N PHE A 32 -19.59 -7.26 0.51
CA PHE A 32 -19.29 -7.47 -0.92
C PHE A 32 -18.91 -8.91 -1.24
N GLY A 33 -18.67 -9.75 -0.22
CA GLY A 33 -18.15 -11.10 -0.40
C GLY A 33 -16.71 -11.11 -0.92
N SER A 34 -15.98 -10.01 -0.73
CA SER A 34 -14.65 -9.74 -1.27
C SER A 34 -13.73 -9.22 -0.17
N ALA A 35 -12.45 -9.57 -0.23
CA ALA A 35 -11.43 -9.07 0.67
C ALA A 35 -10.87 -7.75 0.12
N ALA A 36 -11.52 -6.63 0.50
CA ALA A 36 -11.15 -5.28 0.09
C ALA A 36 -9.91 -4.78 0.85
N THR A 37 -8.73 -5.30 0.51
CA THR A 37 -7.50 -5.13 1.32
C THR A 37 -6.66 -3.91 0.95
N TRP A 38 -6.99 -3.24 -0.15
CA TRP A 38 -6.46 -1.94 -0.56
C TRP A 38 -7.59 -1.14 -1.21
N ILE A 39 -7.74 0.15 -0.85
CA ILE A 39 -8.78 1.02 -1.39
C ILE A 39 -8.13 2.30 -1.90
N LEU A 40 -8.52 2.79 -3.07
CA LEU A 40 -8.09 4.11 -3.54
C LEU A 40 -9.22 4.91 -4.17
N ASP A 41 -9.00 6.21 -4.26
CA ASP A 41 -9.86 7.15 -4.96
C ASP A 41 -9.69 7.00 -6.48
N SER A 42 -10.79 6.86 -7.23
CA SER A 42 -10.70 6.73 -8.70
C SER A 42 -10.44 8.06 -9.43
N HIS A 43 -10.31 9.17 -8.69
CA HIS A 43 -10.37 10.56 -9.17
C HIS A 43 -11.72 10.96 -9.80
N GLN A 44 -12.75 10.10 -9.70
CA GLN A 44 -14.12 10.41 -10.09
C GLN A 44 -14.97 10.53 -8.83
N LYS A 45 -15.80 11.57 -8.78
CA LYS A 45 -16.57 11.89 -7.58
C LYS A 45 -17.43 10.70 -7.14
N GLY A 46 -17.13 10.18 -5.95
CA GLY A 46 -17.92 9.11 -5.32
C GLY A 46 -17.68 7.73 -5.88
N LEU A 47 -16.59 7.51 -6.60
CA LEU A 47 -16.19 6.18 -7.06
C LEU A 47 -14.84 5.82 -6.43
N LEU A 48 -14.79 4.64 -5.81
CA LEU A 48 -13.56 4.07 -5.26
C LEU A 48 -13.29 2.73 -5.93
N TYR A 49 -12.00 2.39 -5.99
CA TYR A 49 -11.55 1.06 -6.37
C TYR A 49 -11.00 0.34 -5.16
N ALA A 50 -11.21 -0.97 -5.10
CA ALA A 50 -10.52 -1.82 -4.16
C ALA A 50 -10.03 -3.11 -4.80
N THR A 51 -8.97 -3.67 -4.22
CA THR A 51 -8.59 -5.04 -4.50
C THR A 51 -9.70 -5.98 -4.02
N ASP A 52 -9.80 -7.14 -4.64
CA ASP A 52 -10.48 -8.29 -4.09
C ASP A 52 -9.46 -9.41 -4.00
N GLU A 53 -8.89 -9.57 -2.80
CA GLU A 53 -7.86 -10.55 -2.49
C GLU A 53 -8.46 -11.94 -2.18
N THR A 54 -9.72 -12.18 -2.56
CA THR A 54 -10.29 -13.54 -2.56
C THR A 54 -9.80 -14.32 -3.76
N THR A 55 -9.61 -15.63 -3.59
CA THR A 55 -9.33 -16.52 -4.71
C THR A 55 -10.60 -16.75 -5.52
N ILE A 56 -10.60 -16.22 -6.75
CA ILE A 56 -11.62 -16.45 -7.77
C ILE A 56 -11.07 -17.51 -8.73
N TYR A 57 -11.86 -18.54 -9.01
CA TYR A 57 -11.51 -19.52 -10.03
C TYR A 57 -12.04 -19.07 -11.39
N SER A 58 -11.17 -19.00 -12.39
CA SER A 58 -11.51 -18.65 -13.76
C SER A 58 -11.11 -19.76 -14.74
N GLY A 59 -12.00 -20.09 -15.67
CA GLY A 59 -11.86 -21.24 -16.57
C GLY A 59 -12.73 -22.42 -16.14
N SER A 60 -12.51 -23.61 -16.73
CA SER A 60 -13.26 -24.83 -16.42
C SER A 60 -12.34 -26.05 -16.44
N GLY A 61 -12.48 -26.93 -15.44
CA GLY A 61 -11.75 -28.21 -15.38
C GLY A 61 -10.23 -28.02 -15.22
N ALA A 62 -9.43 -28.71 -16.03
CA ALA A 62 -7.96 -28.69 -15.93
C ALA A 62 -7.29 -27.34 -16.27
N TYR A 63 -8.08 -26.35 -16.73
CA TYR A 63 -7.62 -24.99 -17.05
C TYR A 63 -8.13 -23.94 -16.05
N GLU A 64 -8.65 -24.39 -14.91
CA GLU A 64 -9.06 -23.52 -13.82
C GLU A 64 -7.83 -22.81 -13.22
N THR A 65 -7.87 -21.48 -13.21
CA THR A 65 -6.80 -20.63 -12.68
C THR A 65 -7.34 -19.78 -11.54
N SER A 66 -6.59 -19.70 -10.44
CA SER A 66 -6.89 -18.80 -9.33
C SER A 66 -6.43 -17.38 -9.67
N VAL A 67 -7.36 -16.44 -9.67
CA VAL A 67 -7.13 -15.01 -9.91
C VAL A 67 -7.84 -14.19 -8.83
N GLY A 68 -7.41 -12.95 -8.61
CA GLY A 68 -8.19 -11.98 -7.84
C GLY A 68 -9.00 -11.06 -8.75
N ALA A 69 -9.56 -10.00 -8.16
CA ALA A 69 -10.27 -8.97 -8.90
C ALA A 69 -9.93 -7.56 -8.41
N VAL A 70 -10.37 -6.59 -9.20
CA VAL A 70 -10.58 -5.21 -8.77
C VAL A 70 -12.07 -4.97 -8.77
N ILE A 71 -12.58 -4.42 -7.67
CA ILE A 71 -13.96 -3.99 -7.53
C ILE A 71 -14.03 -2.47 -7.57
N ALA A 72 -15.04 -1.94 -8.26
CA ALA A 72 -15.40 -0.54 -8.16
C ALA A 72 -16.69 -0.43 -7.36
N PHE A 73 -16.74 0.53 -6.45
CA PHE A 73 -17.96 0.82 -5.69
C PHE A 73 -18.23 2.31 -5.59
N LYS A 74 -19.51 2.65 -5.69
CA LYS A 74 -20.00 4.02 -5.52
C LYS A 74 -20.34 4.29 -4.06
N VAL A 75 -19.96 5.47 -3.60
CA VAL A 75 -20.34 6.03 -2.31
C VAL A 75 -21.57 6.90 -2.51
N ASP A 76 -22.67 6.59 -1.81
CA ASP A 76 -23.86 7.45 -1.81
C ASP A 76 -23.71 8.58 -0.81
N PHE A 77 -23.34 9.76 -1.31
CA PHE A 77 -23.19 10.98 -0.50
C PHE A 77 -24.51 11.62 -0.08
N SER A 78 -25.65 11.20 -0.63
CA SER A 78 -26.96 11.73 -0.21
C SER A 78 -27.42 11.14 1.13
N ASN A 79 -26.74 10.10 1.60
CA ASN A 79 -27.06 9.37 2.81
C ASN A 79 -25.94 9.51 3.84
N GLU A 80 -26.26 9.97 5.05
CA GLU A 80 -25.27 10.12 6.14
C GLU A 80 -24.54 8.83 6.52
N LYS A 81 -25.11 7.67 6.15
CA LYS A 81 -24.49 6.36 6.36
C LYS A 81 -23.51 5.96 5.24
N LEU A 82 -23.39 6.76 4.17
CA LEU A 82 -22.52 6.53 3.01
C LEU A 82 -22.53 5.07 2.49
N PRO A 83 -23.71 4.48 2.19
CA PRO A 83 -23.76 3.11 1.75
C PRO A 83 -22.93 2.94 0.48
N LEU A 84 -22.16 1.86 0.46
CA LEU A 84 -21.28 1.52 -0.66
C LEU A 84 -21.98 0.48 -1.53
N THR A 85 -22.06 0.75 -2.83
CA THR A 85 -22.66 -0.16 -3.83
C THR A 85 -21.62 -0.60 -4.84
N LYS A 86 -21.38 -1.92 -4.96
CA LYS A 86 -20.50 -2.47 -5.99
C LYS A 86 -21.11 -2.21 -7.37
N THR A 87 -20.37 -1.50 -8.22
CA THR A 87 -20.80 -1.16 -9.59
C THR A 87 -20.09 -2.00 -10.63
N GLN A 88 -18.90 -2.51 -10.31
CA GLN A 88 -18.10 -3.28 -11.26
C GLN A 88 -17.19 -4.29 -10.55
N SER A 89 -16.85 -5.36 -11.26
CA SER A 89 -15.79 -6.31 -10.93
C SER A 89 -15.03 -6.65 -12.21
N VAL A 90 -13.71 -6.54 -12.19
CA VAL A 90 -12.84 -7.01 -13.29
C VAL A 90 -11.76 -7.93 -12.71
N LEU A 91 -11.36 -8.98 -13.43
CA LEU A 91 -10.28 -9.85 -12.98
C LEU A 91 -8.97 -9.06 -12.91
N SER A 92 -8.15 -9.27 -11.89
CA SER A 92 -6.87 -8.56 -11.70
C SER A 92 -5.71 -9.13 -12.54
N LYS A 93 -5.96 -10.23 -13.26
CA LYS A 93 -4.99 -10.97 -14.10
C LYS A 93 -3.79 -11.52 -13.31
N GLY A 94 -4.00 -11.82 -12.04
CA GLY A 94 -3.06 -12.52 -11.18
C GLY A 94 -3.72 -12.86 -9.84
N LYS A 95 -3.07 -13.72 -9.05
CA LYS A 95 -3.56 -14.11 -7.73
C LYS A 95 -3.16 -13.07 -6.67
N ASP A 96 -4.07 -12.83 -5.72
CA ASP A 96 -3.87 -11.98 -4.53
C ASP A 96 -3.40 -10.56 -4.89
N PRO A 97 -4.27 -9.74 -5.51
CA PRO A 97 -3.99 -8.33 -5.78
C PRO A 97 -3.79 -7.57 -4.46
N THR A 98 -2.62 -6.96 -4.29
CA THR A 98 -2.21 -6.31 -3.03
C THR A 98 -2.14 -4.80 -3.10
N HIS A 99 -2.02 -4.22 -4.30
CA HIS A 99 -1.91 -2.79 -4.47
C HIS A 99 -2.50 -2.33 -5.80
N LEU A 100 -3.12 -1.15 -5.76
CA LEU A 100 -3.69 -0.47 -6.90
C LEU A 100 -3.12 0.93 -7.01
N PHE A 101 -2.93 1.40 -8.23
CA PHE A 101 -2.51 2.77 -8.51
C PHE A 101 -3.26 3.31 -9.72
N VAL A 102 -3.76 4.54 -9.61
CA VAL A 102 -4.36 5.26 -10.74
C VAL A 102 -3.46 6.42 -11.12
N THR A 103 -3.17 6.54 -12.41
CA THR A 103 -2.34 7.64 -12.93
C THR A 103 -3.06 8.98 -12.80
N SER A 104 -2.29 10.03 -12.49
CA SER A 104 -2.76 11.42 -12.50
C SER A 104 -2.03 12.17 -13.62
N GLY A 105 -2.72 12.84 -14.55
CA GLY A 105 -2.09 13.68 -15.59
C GLY A 105 -2.40 13.31 -17.04
N SER A 106 -1.60 13.78 -18.00
CA SER A 106 -1.94 13.81 -19.44
C SER A 106 -2.16 12.44 -20.13
N GLU A 107 -1.71 11.33 -19.54
CA GLU A 107 -2.03 9.96 -20.00
C GLU A 107 -3.29 9.41 -19.32
N ASN A 108 -4.28 10.28 -19.12
CA ASN A 108 -5.41 10.08 -18.21
C ASN A 108 -5.99 8.66 -18.23
N ASN A 109 -6.24 8.19 -17.01
CA ASN A 109 -7.15 7.11 -16.66
C ASN A 109 -6.57 5.70 -16.90
N LEU A 110 -5.41 5.41 -16.32
CA LEU A 110 -4.91 4.04 -16.23
C LEU A 110 -5.02 3.54 -14.80
N LEU A 111 -5.51 2.32 -14.65
CA LEU A 111 -5.42 1.55 -13.41
C LEU A 111 -4.29 0.53 -13.53
N PHE A 112 -3.41 0.49 -12.55
CA PHE A 112 -2.41 -0.56 -12.39
C PHE A 112 -2.73 -1.43 -11.17
N VAL A 113 -2.47 -2.73 -11.31
CA VAL A 113 -2.75 -3.76 -10.30
C VAL A 113 -1.52 -4.63 -10.09
N ALA A 114 -1.00 -4.67 -8.87
CA ALA A 114 0.09 -5.58 -8.47
C ALA A 114 -0.51 -6.86 -7.84
N ASN A 115 -0.17 -8.02 -8.38
CA ASN A 115 -0.67 -9.33 -7.93
C ASN A 115 0.44 -10.14 -7.25
N TYR A 116 0.36 -10.27 -5.93
CA TYR A 116 1.43 -10.82 -5.09
C TYR A 116 1.72 -12.29 -5.40
N ASN A 117 0.72 -13.17 -5.34
CA ASN A 117 0.94 -14.60 -5.63
C ASN A 117 0.81 -14.92 -7.13
N GLY A 118 0.40 -13.94 -7.95
CA GLY A 118 0.44 -14.05 -9.40
C GLY A 118 1.83 -13.82 -9.98
N GLY A 119 2.69 -13.05 -9.31
CA GLY A 119 3.95 -12.58 -9.91
C GLY A 119 3.73 -11.64 -11.09
N THR A 120 2.55 -10.99 -11.16
CA THR A 120 2.13 -10.19 -12.30
C THR A 120 1.78 -8.75 -11.93
N VAL A 121 1.95 -7.86 -12.90
CA VAL A 121 1.35 -6.52 -12.89
C VAL A 121 0.45 -6.38 -14.11
N ALA A 122 -0.76 -5.86 -13.91
CA ALA A 122 -1.72 -5.63 -14.97
C ALA A 122 -2.09 -4.14 -15.06
N SER A 123 -2.48 -3.70 -16.25
CA SER A 123 -2.99 -2.36 -16.50
C SER A 123 -4.34 -2.37 -17.22
N TYR A 124 -5.15 -1.35 -16.96
CA TYR A 124 -6.47 -1.17 -17.57
C TYR A 124 -6.67 0.28 -17.94
N ASN A 125 -7.46 0.52 -18.97
CA ASN A 125 -8.01 1.85 -19.21
C ASN A 125 -9.21 2.06 -18.27
N ILE A 126 -9.37 3.30 -17.84
CA ILE A 126 -10.54 3.79 -17.12
C ILE A 126 -11.24 4.78 -18.06
N ASP A 127 -12.55 4.66 -18.24
CA ASP A 127 -13.29 5.59 -19.08
C ASP A 127 -13.60 6.91 -18.35
N ALA A 128 -14.21 7.86 -19.05
CA ALA A 128 -14.57 9.16 -18.49
C ALA A 128 -15.59 9.10 -17.34
N THR A 129 -16.27 7.95 -17.15
CA THR A 129 -17.21 7.71 -16.05
C THR A 129 -16.57 7.01 -14.86
N GLY A 130 -15.30 6.62 -14.98
CA GLY A 130 -14.57 5.85 -13.97
C GLY A 130 -14.77 4.34 -14.08
N LEU A 131 -15.38 3.81 -15.15
CA LEU A 131 -15.46 2.36 -15.31
C LEU A 131 -14.15 1.81 -15.87
N ILE A 132 -13.73 0.67 -15.33
CA ILE A 132 -12.52 -0.03 -15.74
C ILE A 132 -12.82 -0.82 -17.02
N SER A 133 -11.93 -0.86 -17.99
CA SER A 133 -12.11 -1.66 -19.20
C SER A 133 -12.22 -3.16 -18.86
N ALA A 134 -13.07 -3.89 -19.59
CA ALA A 134 -13.22 -5.34 -19.39
C ALA A 134 -11.93 -6.09 -19.72
N GLU A 135 -11.22 -5.65 -20.76
CA GLU A 135 -9.92 -6.17 -21.13
C GLU A 135 -8.80 -5.31 -20.52
N SER A 136 -7.74 -5.99 -20.09
CA SER A 136 -6.49 -5.35 -19.64
C SER A 136 -5.72 -4.81 -20.84
N SER A 137 -5.16 -3.60 -20.71
CA SER A 137 -4.25 -3.00 -21.69
C SER A 137 -2.93 -3.77 -21.78
N SER A 138 -2.43 -4.25 -20.64
CA SER A 138 -1.21 -5.06 -20.56
C SER A 138 -1.23 -5.95 -19.33
N VAL A 139 -0.51 -7.08 -19.41
CA VAL A 139 -0.17 -7.94 -18.28
C VAL A 139 1.29 -8.33 -18.44
N ILE A 140 2.09 -8.04 -17.42
CA ILE A 140 3.49 -8.45 -17.35
C ILE A 140 3.59 -9.56 -16.31
N ASP A 141 4.17 -10.68 -16.72
CA ASP A 141 4.54 -11.80 -15.87
C ASP A 141 6.03 -11.68 -15.56
N LEU A 142 6.35 -11.26 -14.33
CA LEU A 142 7.72 -10.96 -13.93
C LEU A 142 8.60 -12.20 -13.85
N SER A 143 8.01 -13.41 -13.81
CA SER A 143 8.79 -14.65 -13.86
C SER A 143 9.30 -14.98 -15.27
N LYS A 144 8.79 -14.29 -16.29
CA LYS A 144 9.23 -14.43 -17.69
C LYS A 144 10.26 -13.37 -18.10
N ASP A 145 10.57 -12.44 -17.20
CA ASP A 145 11.63 -11.46 -17.43
C ASP A 145 12.98 -12.18 -17.53
N SER A 146 13.84 -11.74 -18.46
CA SER A 146 15.15 -12.37 -18.68
C SER A 146 16.10 -12.23 -17.49
N SER A 147 15.86 -11.24 -16.63
CA SER A 147 16.59 -11.04 -15.38
C SER A 147 16.01 -11.79 -14.19
N PHE A 148 14.91 -12.57 -14.37
CA PHE A 148 14.19 -13.20 -13.28
C PHE A 148 15.14 -13.96 -12.35
N GLN A 149 15.10 -13.56 -11.08
CA GLN A 149 15.87 -14.16 -10.01
C GLN A 149 15.15 -13.92 -8.70
N VAL A 150 14.96 -14.97 -7.93
CA VAL A 150 14.36 -14.90 -6.60
C VAL A 150 15.40 -14.56 -5.53
N GLY A 151 14.95 -13.93 -4.46
CA GLY A 151 15.76 -13.63 -3.28
C GLY A 151 16.09 -14.88 -2.44
N PRO A 152 16.95 -14.75 -1.42
CA PRO A 152 17.45 -15.89 -0.65
C PRO A 152 16.45 -16.51 0.35
N ARG A 153 15.37 -15.81 0.71
CA ARG A 153 14.41 -16.26 1.75
C ARG A 153 13.41 -17.27 1.20
N LYS A 154 13.70 -18.56 1.33
CA LYS A 154 12.84 -19.66 0.82
C LYS A 154 11.40 -19.65 1.35
N ASP A 155 11.14 -19.00 2.48
CA ASP A 155 9.83 -18.90 3.11
C ASP A 155 8.94 -17.81 2.51
N ARG A 156 9.53 -16.83 1.81
CA ARG A 156 8.84 -15.60 1.35
C ARG A 156 9.28 -15.07 -0.01
N GLN A 157 10.33 -15.64 -0.58
CA GLN A 157 10.99 -15.29 -1.84
C GLN A 157 11.22 -16.55 -2.68
N GLU A 158 10.25 -17.46 -2.66
CA GLU A 158 10.24 -18.66 -3.50
C GLU A 158 9.85 -18.34 -4.96
N TRP A 159 9.22 -17.18 -5.18
CA TRP A 159 8.73 -16.71 -6.47
C TRP A 159 8.78 -15.18 -6.56
N SER A 160 8.27 -14.61 -7.66
CA SER A 160 8.00 -13.17 -7.79
C SER A 160 6.77 -12.78 -6.98
N HIS A 161 6.88 -11.68 -6.21
CA HIS A 161 5.84 -11.15 -5.35
C HIS A 161 5.74 -9.61 -5.44
N PRO A 162 5.17 -9.07 -6.53
CA PRO A 162 4.95 -7.64 -6.64
C PRO A 162 3.98 -7.14 -5.57
N HIS A 163 4.32 -6.05 -4.87
CA HIS A 163 3.58 -5.60 -3.69
C HIS A 163 3.17 -4.12 -3.74
N TRP A 164 3.84 -3.27 -4.52
CA TRP A 164 3.48 -1.87 -4.62
C TRP A 164 3.81 -1.33 -6.00
N ILE A 165 2.94 -0.46 -6.51
CA ILE A 165 3.12 0.21 -7.80
C ILE A 165 2.73 1.67 -7.69
N GLY A 166 3.51 2.59 -8.27
CA GLY A 166 3.18 4.01 -8.23
C GLY A 166 4.26 4.92 -8.78
N GLN A 167 3.92 6.20 -8.95
CA GLN A 167 4.78 7.16 -9.65
C GLN A 167 5.57 8.04 -8.67
N PRO A 168 6.88 8.27 -8.92
CA PRO A 168 7.62 9.32 -8.23
C PRO A 168 7.06 10.71 -8.59
N PRO A 169 6.75 11.56 -7.61
CA PRO A 169 5.99 12.80 -7.84
C PRO A 169 6.74 13.89 -8.63
N LEU A 170 8.06 13.82 -8.70
CA LEU A 170 8.89 14.83 -9.37
C LEU A 170 9.28 14.47 -10.81
N CYS A 171 8.98 13.26 -11.27
CA CYS A 171 9.28 12.83 -12.63
C CYS A 171 8.23 13.34 -13.62
N LYS A 172 8.67 13.76 -14.82
CA LYS A 172 7.78 14.29 -15.86
C LYS A 172 7.35 13.27 -16.92
N ASN A 173 8.03 12.12 -17.01
CA ASN A 173 7.96 11.21 -18.17
C ASN A 173 7.10 9.96 -17.91
N ASN A 174 5.97 10.08 -17.21
CA ASN A 174 5.10 8.94 -16.87
C ASN A 174 5.87 7.74 -16.27
N ILE A 175 6.89 8.04 -15.47
CA ILE A 175 7.71 7.03 -14.80
C ILE A 175 6.87 6.36 -13.72
N ILE A 176 7.03 5.05 -13.57
CA ILE A 176 6.38 4.27 -12.52
C ILE A 176 7.34 3.21 -11.98
N TYR A 177 7.30 2.99 -10.66
CA TYR A 177 8.07 1.95 -9.99
C TYR A 177 7.15 0.83 -9.53
N LEU A 178 7.69 -0.39 -9.52
CA LEU A 178 7.04 -1.59 -9.02
C LEU A 178 7.99 -2.32 -8.09
N THR A 179 7.63 -2.49 -6.83
CA THR A 179 8.40 -3.33 -5.90
C THR A 179 8.04 -4.79 -6.10
N ASP A 180 9.04 -5.65 -6.09
CA ASP A 180 8.90 -7.10 -6.02
C ASP A 180 9.65 -7.63 -4.81
N LEU A 181 8.88 -8.02 -3.79
CA LEU A 181 9.38 -8.58 -2.53
C LEU A 181 10.14 -9.88 -2.76
N GLY A 182 9.66 -10.69 -3.69
CA GLY A 182 10.17 -12.02 -4.00
C GLY A 182 11.51 -12.00 -4.74
N GLN A 183 11.75 -10.97 -5.55
CA GLN A 183 12.98 -10.84 -6.35
C GLN A 183 14.04 -9.91 -5.75
N ASP A 184 13.78 -9.25 -4.63
CA ASP A 184 14.61 -8.14 -4.12
C ASP A 184 14.84 -7.04 -5.19
N LYS A 185 13.79 -6.68 -5.93
CA LYS A 185 13.89 -5.71 -7.03
C LYS A 185 12.87 -4.59 -6.91
N ILE A 186 13.27 -3.42 -7.40
CA ILE A 186 12.37 -2.31 -7.71
C ILE A 186 12.45 -2.09 -9.21
N PHE A 187 11.45 -2.58 -9.94
CA PHE A 187 11.35 -2.40 -11.38
C PHE A 187 11.00 -0.96 -11.73
N GLN A 188 11.53 -0.49 -12.85
CA GLN A 188 11.43 0.89 -13.30
C GLN A 188 10.94 0.91 -14.74
N TYR A 189 9.81 1.57 -14.94
CA TYR A 189 9.15 1.62 -16.24
C TYR A 189 8.78 3.05 -16.63
N GLU A 190 8.73 3.28 -17.94
CA GLU A 190 7.95 4.34 -18.55
C GLU A 190 6.58 3.78 -18.92
N ILE A 191 5.51 4.52 -18.60
CA ILE A 191 4.17 4.20 -19.08
C ILE A 191 4.03 4.76 -20.51
N SER A 192 3.52 3.92 -21.42
CA SER A 192 3.24 4.29 -22.80
C SER A 192 1.93 3.65 -23.22
N ASN A 193 0.83 4.42 -23.22
CA ASN A 193 -0.53 3.95 -23.58
C ASN A 193 -0.98 2.72 -22.77
N GLY A 194 -0.76 2.75 -21.46
CA GLY A 194 -1.08 1.62 -20.57
C GLY A 194 -0.11 0.46 -20.62
N ILE A 195 0.92 0.51 -21.46
CA ILE A 195 1.97 -0.51 -21.50
C ILE A 195 3.17 -0.02 -20.68
N LEU A 196 3.70 -0.87 -19.82
CA LEU A 196 4.94 -0.60 -19.08
C LEU A 196 6.14 -1.00 -19.95
N LYS A 197 6.98 -0.02 -20.29
CA LYS A 197 8.23 -0.22 -21.02
C LYS A 197 9.40 -0.09 -20.05
N PRO A 198 10.28 -1.10 -19.92
CA PRO A 198 11.42 -0.99 -19.02
C PRO A 198 12.29 0.23 -19.37
N LEU A 199 12.77 0.95 -18.35
CA LEU A 199 13.80 1.97 -18.56
C LEU A 199 15.12 1.32 -19.01
N GLU A 200 16.08 2.15 -19.43
CA GLU A 200 17.44 1.69 -19.79
C GLU A 200 18.08 0.86 -18.68
N VAL A 201 17.88 1.28 -17.42
CA VAL A 201 18.14 0.44 -16.25
C VAL A 201 16.79 -0.07 -15.71
N PRO A 202 16.42 -1.32 -16.04
CA PRO A 202 15.04 -1.81 -15.89
C PRO A 202 14.65 -2.05 -14.43
N PHE A 203 15.61 -2.17 -13.52
CA PHE A 203 15.36 -2.32 -12.10
C PHE A 203 16.56 -1.89 -11.25
N LEU A 204 16.29 -1.56 -10.00
CA LEU A 204 17.27 -1.48 -8.92
C LEU A 204 17.21 -2.79 -8.11
N SER A 205 18.37 -3.40 -7.82
CA SER A 205 18.47 -4.52 -6.88
C SER A 205 18.55 -3.99 -5.45
N ALA A 206 17.57 -4.34 -4.62
CA ALA A 206 17.65 -4.12 -3.18
C ALA A 206 18.67 -5.08 -2.54
N ALA A 207 18.99 -4.86 -1.26
CA ALA A 207 19.83 -5.80 -0.52
C ALA A 207 19.22 -7.22 -0.55
N LYS A 208 20.07 -8.24 -0.66
CA LYS A 208 19.61 -9.65 -0.71
C LYS A 208 18.83 -10.01 0.55
N GLY A 209 17.59 -10.48 0.39
CA GLY A 209 16.68 -10.82 1.46
C GLY A 209 15.96 -9.64 2.10
N ALA A 210 16.02 -8.45 1.49
CA ALA A 210 15.35 -7.26 2.00
C ALA A 210 13.83 -7.31 1.75
N GLY A 211 13.42 -7.77 0.58
CA GLY A 211 12.02 -7.85 0.18
C GLY A 211 11.33 -6.47 0.15
N PRO A 212 11.62 -5.61 -0.84
CA PRO A 212 11.01 -4.28 -0.94
C PRO A 212 9.49 -4.43 -1.07
N ARG A 213 8.76 -3.71 -0.21
CA ARG A 213 7.31 -3.83 -0.05
C ARG A 213 6.59 -2.61 -0.61
N HIS A 214 6.70 -1.46 0.04
CA HIS A 214 6.04 -0.21 -0.34
C HIS A 214 7.06 0.91 -0.51
N ILE A 215 6.73 1.93 -1.32
CA ILE A 215 7.55 3.13 -1.49
C ILE A 215 6.73 4.35 -1.08
N ALA A 216 7.37 5.28 -0.37
CA ALA A 216 6.89 6.65 -0.21
C ALA A 216 7.93 7.62 -0.77
N PHE A 217 7.51 8.83 -1.13
CA PHE A 217 8.41 9.82 -1.74
C PHE A 217 8.44 11.11 -0.95
N HIS A 218 9.58 11.78 -1.00
CA HIS A 218 9.66 13.19 -0.69
C HIS A 218 9.02 13.98 -1.85
N THR A 219 8.17 14.97 -1.54
CA THR A 219 7.38 15.69 -2.55
C THR A 219 8.09 16.89 -3.19
N THR A 220 9.18 17.39 -2.60
CA THR A 220 9.98 18.51 -3.14
C THR A 220 11.45 18.17 -3.38
N GLN A 221 11.93 17.01 -2.93
CA GLN A 221 13.28 16.51 -3.20
C GLN A 221 13.20 15.13 -3.87
N PRO A 222 14.16 14.75 -4.72
CA PRO A 222 14.12 13.49 -5.44
C PRO A 222 14.58 12.31 -4.58
N LEU A 223 13.88 12.09 -3.47
CA LEU A 223 14.13 11.00 -2.52
C LEU A 223 12.97 10.00 -2.52
N ALA A 224 13.31 8.72 -2.54
CA ALA A 224 12.41 7.60 -2.37
C ALA A 224 12.75 6.84 -1.09
N TYR A 225 11.73 6.58 -0.28
CA TYR A 225 11.79 5.81 0.95
C TYR A 225 11.20 4.43 0.70
N VAL A 226 12.06 3.42 0.60
CA VAL A 226 11.67 2.05 0.28
C VAL A 226 11.61 1.25 1.57
N LEU A 227 10.43 0.73 1.88
CA LEU A 227 10.19 -0.12 3.03
C LEU A 227 10.48 -1.57 2.67
N ASN A 228 11.45 -2.19 3.35
CA ASN A 228 11.86 -3.58 3.14
C ASN A 228 11.21 -4.48 4.21
N GLU A 229 10.37 -5.42 3.79
CA GLU A 229 9.57 -6.24 4.70
C GLU A 229 10.40 -7.31 5.41
N LEU A 230 11.33 -7.96 4.72
CA LEU A 230 11.92 -9.22 5.19
C LEU A 230 13.17 -9.04 6.04
N ASP A 231 13.83 -7.87 5.94
CA ASP A 231 14.95 -7.48 6.78
C ASP A 231 14.63 -6.33 7.76
N SER A 232 13.36 -5.90 7.80
CA SER A 232 12.87 -4.84 8.70
C SER A 232 13.61 -3.51 8.57
N THR A 233 13.87 -3.05 7.35
CA THR A 233 14.60 -1.79 7.12
C THR A 233 13.85 -0.77 6.27
N LEU A 234 14.24 0.50 6.43
CA LEU A 234 13.90 1.60 5.57
C LEU A 234 15.15 2.01 4.79
N SER A 235 15.13 1.86 3.47
CA SER A 235 16.19 2.35 2.58
C SER A 235 15.80 3.70 1.99
N VAL A 236 16.76 4.62 1.90
CA VAL A 236 16.58 5.93 1.26
C VAL A 236 17.41 5.94 -0.02
N TYR A 237 16.74 6.22 -1.14
CA TYR A 237 17.35 6.33 -2.46
C TYR A 237 17.16 7.72 -3.02
N GLU A 238 18.14 8.20 -3.77
CA GLU A 238 17.94 9.31 -4.70
C GLU A 238 17.36 8.77 -6.02
N TYR A 239 16.63 9.61 -6.77
CA TYR A 239 16.26 9.30 -8.15
C TYR A 239 16.53 10.46 -9.09
N ASP A 240 16.73 10.15 -10.37
CA ASP A 240 16.83 11.16 -11.41
C ASP A 240 15.43 11.66 -11.81
N VAL A 241 15.18 12.96 -11.70
CA VAL A 241 13.87 13.52 -12.07
C VAL A 241 13.63 13.56 -13.59
N HIS A 242 14.68 13.41 -14.41
CA HIS A 242 14.59 13.42 -15.87
C HIS A 242 14.53 12.00 -16.43
N THR A 243 15.39 11.10 -15.98
CA THR A 243 15.38 9.70 -16.47
C THR A 243 14.42 8.81 -15.69
N GLY A 244 14.02 9.20 -14.47
CA GLY A 244 13.26 8.34 -13.57
C GLY A 244 14.07 7.21 -12.97
N GLN A 245 15.39 7.23 -13.07
CA GLN A 245 16.23 6.16 -12.57
C GLN A 245 16.49 6.34 -11.06
N LEU A 246 16.12 5.37 -10.24
CA LEU A 246 16.63 5.19 -8.87
C LEU A 246 18.14 5.01 -8.91
N LYS A 247 18.84 5.82 -8.11
CA LYS A 247 20.29 5.86 -8.00
C LYS A 247 20.73 5.10 -6.73
N THR A 248 21.84 5.52 -6.15
CA THR A 248 22.49 4.89 -5.00
C THR A 248 21.58 4.92 -3.77
N GLU A 249 21.61 3.83 -2.99
CA GLU A 249 21.12 3.82 -1.61
C GLU A 249 22.01 4.74 -0.78
N ILE A 250 21.45 5.86 -0.30
CA ILE A 250 22.21 6.84 0.48
C ILE A 250 22.11 6.58 1.99
N GLN A 251 21.12 5.80 2.42
CA GLN A 251 20.94 5.42 3.81
C GLN A 251 20.10 4.16 3.92
N LYS A 252 20.35 3.37 4.96
CA LYS A 252 19.53 2.25 5.38
C LYS A 252 19.40 2.25 6.90
N GLU A 253 18.18 2.29 7.41
CA GLU A 253 17.89 2.30 8.85
C GLU A 253 17.00 1.12 9.25
N PRO A 254 17.24 0.46 10.39
CA PRO A 254 16.33 -0.53 10.92
C PRO A 254 15.03 0.14 11.39
N THR A 255 13.89 -0.49 11.09
CA THR A 255 12.55 -0.01 11.50
C THR A 255 12.25 -0.32 12.96
N VAL A 256 12.95 -1.27 13.56
CA VAL A 256 12.83 -1.68 14.98
C VAL A 256 14.22 -1.96 15.55
N SER A 257 14.32 -2.17 16.87
CA SER A 257 15.59 -2.47 17.51
C SER A 257 16.20 -3.79 17.01
N SER A 258 17.53 -3.87 16.98
CA SER A 258 18.28 -4.97 16.35
C SER A 258 17.96 -6.36 16.90
N ASN A 259 17.55 -6.45 18.17
CA ASN A 259 17.19 -7.70 18.83
C ASN A 259 15.88 -8.33 18.32
N ILE A 260 15.02 -7.58 17.63
CA ILE A 260 13.73 -8.07 17.11
C ILE A 260 13.59 -7.99 15.59
N LEU A 261 14.60 -7.51 14.85
CA LEU A 261 14.56 -7.38 13.39
C LEU A 261 14.09 -8.66 12.66
N HIS A 262 14.59 -9.82 13.07
CA HIS A 262 14.26 -11.11 12.45
C HIS A 262 12.86 -11.65 12.82
N LYS A 263 12.16 -10.98 13.75
CA LYS A 263 10.81 -11.28 14.23
C LYS A 263 9.80 -10.21 13.80
N THR A 264 10.21 -9.26 12.98
CA THR A 264 9.38 -8.15 12.57
C THR A 264 9.28 -8.09 11.06
N ASN A 265 8.09 -7.77 10.57
CA ASN A 265 7.85 -7.43 9.17
C ASN A 265 7.11 -6.09 9.10
N PRO A 266 7.76 -4.99 8.67
CA PRO A 266 7.06 -3.75 8.41
C PRO A 266 6.01 -3.91 7.30
N SER A 267 5.02 -3.01 7.26
CA SER A 267 3.94 -3.08 6.27
C SER A 267 3.63 -1.75 5.60
N ALA A 268 3.12 -0.75 6.32
CA ALA A 268 2.80 0.55 5.72
C ALA A 268 3.93 1.55 5.94
N ILE A 269 4.05 2.50 5.01
CA ILE A 269 4.93 3.65 5.09
C ILE A 269 4.15 4.90 4.66
N ARG A 270 4.28 5.98 5.41
CA ARG A 270 3.67 7.27 5.09
C ARG A 270 4.64 8.42 5.36
N VAL A 271 4.70 9.38 4.45
CA VAL A 271 5.41 10.65 4.62
C VAL A 271 4.38 11.75 4.84
N ASP A 272 4.63 12.66 5.77
CA ASP A 272 3.76 13.83 5.97
C ASP A 272 3.92 14.85 4.82
N ARG A 273 2.91 15.68 4.61
CA ARG A 273 2.82 16.61 3.47
C ARG A 273 3.99 17.59 3.41
N GLU A 274 4.51 17.97 4.57
CA GLU A 274 5.64 18.89 4.71
C GLU A 274 7.01 18.21 4.61
N ASN A 275 7.06 16.89 4.40
CA ASN A 275 8.28 16.08 4.32
C ASN A 275 9.18 16.22 5.57
N ARG A 276 8.58 16.24 6.76
CA ARG A 276 9.28 16.30 8.04
C ARG A 276 9.40 14.94 8.72
N PHE A 277 8.49 14.00 8.46
CA PHE A 277 8.43 12.71 9.16
C PHE A 277 7.99 11.55 8.26
N VAL A 278 8.53 10.37 8.56
CA VAL A 278 8.12 9.08 7.99
C VAL A 278 7.53 8.21 9.09
N TYR A 279 6.36 7.63 8.83
CA TYR A 279 5.64 6.73 9.73
C TYR A 279 5.63 5.33 9.13
N ILE A 280 5.95 4.32 9.93
CA ILE A 280 6.01 2.92 9.50
C ILE A 280 5.25 2.06 10.51
N THR A 281 4.42 1.14 10.04
CA THR A 281 3.82 0.11 10.90
C THR A 281 4.64 -1.18 10.84
N ASN A 282 4.86 -1.81 11.99
CA ASN A 282 5.68 -3.02 12.16
C ASN A 282 4.84 -4.16 12.72
N ARG A 283 4.83 -5.31 12.05
CA ARG A 283 4.11 -6.50 12.49
C ARG A 283 5.04 -7.44 13.22
N ASP A 284 4.66 -7.85 14.42
CA ASP A 284 5.31 -8.94 15.14
C ASP A 284 4.93 -10.28 14.48
N ILE A 285 5.91 -10.95 13.88
CA ILE A 285 5.75 -12.26 13.25
C ILE A 285 6.32 -13.39 14.12
N SER A 286 6.70 -13.09 15.36
CA SER A 286 7.14 -14.09 16.32
C SER A 286 6.02 -15.07 16.66
N SER A 287 6.38 -16.34 16.85
CA SER A 287 5.45 -17.36 17.31
C SER A 287 5.02 -17.15 18.77
N ASP A 288 5.84 -16.44 19.56
CA ASP A 288 5.59 -16.15 20.98
C ASP A 288 4.64 -14.96 21.20
N LYS A 289 4.24 -14.26 20.12
CA LYS A 289 3.36 -13.07 20.16
C LYS A 289 3.84 -12.07 21.21
N SER A 290 5.14 -11.79 21.20
CA SER A 290 5.83 -10.92 22.16
C SER A 290 5.23 -9.51 22.30
N GLY A 291 4.33 -9.10 21.39
CA GLY A 291 3.62 -7.82 21.47
C GLY A 291 4.46 -6.67 20.96
N ASN A 292 5.38 -6.97 20.03
CA ASN A 292 6.29 -6.00 19.42
C ASN A 292 5.67 -5.24 18.22
N ASP A 293 4.37 -5.41 18.02
CA ASP A 293 3.59 -4.65 17.03
C ASP A 293 3.66 -3.15 17.35
N SER A 294 4.22 -2.39 16.41
CA SER A 294 4.63 -1.01 16.68
C SER A 294 4.43 -0.08 15.50
N ILE A 295 4.54 1.21 15.78
CA ILE A 295 4.67 2.31 14.83
C ILE A 295 6.04 2.92 15.07
N THR A 296 6.84 3.02 14.01
CA THR A 296 8.12 3.74 14.03
C THR A 296 7.97 5.07 13.35
N VAL A 297 8.50 6.12 13.99
CA VAL A 297 8.56 7.48 13.46
C VAL A 297 10.01 7.84 13.23
N PHE A 298 10.31 8.24 11.99
CA PHE A 298 11.57 8.87 11.64
C PHE A 298 11.34 10.35 11.34
N LYS A 299 12.28 11.21 11.73
CA LYS A 299 12.37 12.59 11.26
C LYS A 299 13.23 12.63 10.00
N ILE A 300 12.72 13.30 8.97
CA ILE A 300 13.46 13.57 7.73
C ILE A 300 14.50 14.67 8.02
N ILE A 301 15.74 14.42 7.62
CA ILE A 301 16.86 15.37 7.68
C ILE A 301 17.29 15.75 6.26
N THR A 302 18.36 16.54 6.10
CA THR A 302 18.80 17.07 4.79
C THR A 302 18.83 16.00 3.70
N THR A 303 19.52 14.89 3.96
CA THR A 303 19.55 13.70 3.11
C THR A 303 19.37 12.50 4.02
N GLY A 304 18.17 11.92 4.03
CA GLY A 304 17.86 10.75 4.84
C GLY A 304 16.96 11.03 6.04
N VAL A 305 17.05 10.17 7.04
CA VAL A 305 16.13 10.09 8.18
C VAL A 305 16.86 9.79 9.48
N THR A 306 16.24 10.12 10.62
CA THR A 306 16.71 9.74 11.95
C THR A 306 15.54 9.25 12.80
N HIS A 307 15.73 8.13 13.51
CA HIS A 307 14.68 7.54 14.35
C HIS A 307 14.34 8.48 15.52
N VAL A 308 13.06 8.77 15.73
CA VAL A 308 12.59 9.62 16.85
C VAL A 308 11.61 8.93 17.77
N GLN A 309 10.94 7.86 17.32
CA GLN A 309 10.00 7.12 18.16
C GLN A 309 9.81 5.69 17.67
N ASN A 310 9.67 4.77 18.61
CA ASN A 310 8.97 3.51 18.42
C ASN A 310 7.90 3.43 19.53
N ILE A 311 6.65 3.16 19.15
CA ILE A 311 5.51 3.08 20.06
C ILE A 311 4.64 1.88 19.69
N SER A 312 3.97 1.25 20.65
CA SER A 312 2.99 0.20 20.34
C SER A 312 1.94 0.71 19.34
N SER A 313 1.52 -0.15 18.40
CA SER A 313 0.40 0.15 17.49
C SER A 313 -0.96 0.12 18.19
N GLY A 314 -0.99 -0.12 19.50
CA GLY A 314 -2.17 -0.31 20.30
C GLY A 314 -2.67 -1.76 20.26
N GLY A 315 -2.63 -2.42 19.11
CA GLY A 315 -3.13 -3.78 18.87
C GLY A 315 -2.10 -4.72 18.26
N TYR A 316 -2.57 -5.70 17.49
CA TYR A 316 -1.73 -6.74 16.89
C TYR A 316 -1.77 -6.68 15.36
N PHE A 317 -0.64 -6.98 14.74
CA PHE A 317 -0.49 -7.05 13.28
C PHE A 317 -0.98 -5.77 12.56
N PRO A 318 -0.39 -4.59 12.82
CA PRO A 318 -0.79 -3.32 12.24
C PRO A 318 -0.48 -3.29 10.76
N ARG A 319 -1.42 -3.74 9.93
CA ARG A 319 -1.16 -3.97 8.50
C ARG A 319 -1.12 -2.67 7.71
N HIS A 320 -1.91 -1.68 8.12
CA HIS A 320 -1.92 -0.35 7.51
C HIS A 320 -2.08 0.75 8.55
N GLY A 321 -1.45 1.88 8.31
CA GLY A 321 -1.67 3.11 9.05
C GLY A 321 -1.49 4.32 8.14
N ASP A 322 -2.26 5.37 8.39
CA ASP A 322 -2.21 6.59 7.59
C ASP A 322 -2.52 7.85 8.42
N LEU A 323 -2.04 8.99 7.92
CA LEU A 323 -2.27 10.32 8.49
C LEU A 323 -3.64 10.85 8.08
N SER A 324 -4.35 11.46 9.03
CA SER A 324 -5.57 12.20 8.70
C SER A 324 -5.28 13.33 7.70
N PRO A 325 -6.28 13.82 6.93
CA PRO A 325 -6.07 14.88 5.94
C PRO A 325 -5.47 16.18 6.50
N ASP A 326 -5.71 16.47 7.77
CA ASP A 326 -5.13 17.60 8.52
C ASP A 326 -3.83 17.26 9.28
N GLU A 327 -3.36 16.01 9.15
CA GLU A 327 -2.14 15.45 9.76
C GLU A 327 -2.02 15.64 11.27
N LYS A 328 -3.16 15.78 11.95
CA LYS A 328 -3.25 15.83 13.42
C LYS A 328 -3.36 14.44 14.05
N TRP A 329 -3.70 13.44 13.25
CA TRP A 329 -3.96 12.09 13.72
C TRP A 329 -3.28 11.06 12.84
N TYR A 330 -2.87 9.96 13.45
CA TYR A 330 -2.40 8.76 12.77
C TYR A 330 -3.30 7.60 13.17
N ILE A 331 -3.90 6.92 12.19
CA ILE A 331 -4.89 5.87 12.41
C ILE A 331 -4.34 4.55 11.91
N VAL A 332 -4.43 3.50 12.72
CA VAL A 332 -3.83 2.19 12.44
C VAL A 332 -4.88 1.09 12.50
N GLY A 333 -4.95 0.28 11.43
CA GLY A 333 -5.72 -0.96 11.40
C GLY A 333 -4.90 -2.12 11.95
N ASN A 334 -5.26 -2.61 13.13
CA ASN A 334 -4.66 -3.78 13.77
C ASN A 334 -5.42 -5.04 13.37
N GLN A 335 -4.90 -5.74 12.35
CA GLN A 335 -5.53 -6.91 11.74
C GLN A 335 -5.69 -8.07 12.72
N GLY A 336 -4.73 -8.28 13.61
CA GLY A 336 -4.62 -9.49 14.43
C GLY A 336 -5.62 -9.58 15.57
N ASN A 337 -6.34 -8.50 15.87
CA ASN A 337 -7.33 -8.43 16.95
C ASN A 337 -8.49 -7.48 16.65
N ASP A 338 -8.85 -7.36 15.37
CA ASP A 338 -10.11 -6.77 14.90
C ASP A 338 -10.41 -5.36 15.46
N ARG A 339 -9.43 -4.46 15.36
CA ARG A 339 -9.55 -3.09 15.89
C ARG A 339 -8.77 -2.05 15.11
N VAL A 340 -9.22 -0.81 15.23
CA VAL A 340 -8.55 0.38 14.71
C VAL A 340 -8.17 1.27 15.88
N ASP A 341 -6.92 1.71 15.93
CA ASP A 341 -6.40 2.58 16.99
C ASP A 341 -6.05 3.96 16.42
N VAL A 342 -6.33 5.00 17.20
CA VAL A 342 -6.09 6.39 16.85
C VAL A 342 -5.02 6.97 17.75
N PHE A 343 -4.06 7.65 17.13
CA PHE A 343 -3.00 8.38 17.79
C PHE A 343 -3.10 9.86 17.44
N SER A 344 -2.94 10.75 18.43
CA SER A 344 -2.70 12.16 18.11
C SER A 344 -1.24 12.34 17.71
N ARG A 345 -1.01 13.18 16.70
CA ARG A 345 0.32 13.56 16.23
C ARG A 345 0.68 14.94 16.76
N GLN A 346 1.82 15.04 17.43
CA GLN A 346 2.42 16.32 17.78
C GLN A 346 3.03 16.94 16.52
N TYR A 347 2.59 18.14 16.12
CA TYR A 347 2.98 18.74 14.85
C TYR A 347 4.48 19.01 14.73
N ASP A 348 5.14 19.52 15.77
CA ASP A 348 6.55 19.92 15.70
C ASP A 348 7.52 18.73 15.76
N THR A 349 7.16 17.70 16.53
CA THR A 349 8.05 16.57 16.85
C THR A 349 7.71 15.32 16.06
N GLY A 350 6.53 15.28 15.43
CA GLY A 350 6.01 14.11 14.70
C GLY A 350 5.58 12.96 15.61
N LEU A 351 5.78 13.09 16.93
CA LEU A 351 5.53 12.03 17.91
C LEU A 351 4.04 11.70 18.00
N LEU A 352 3.77 10.41 18.20
CA LEU A 352 2.44 9.85 18.36
C LEU A 352 2.14 9.54 19.82
N GLU A 353 0.91 9.82 20.23
CA GLU A 353 0.35 9.42 21.53
C GLU A 353 -0.97 8.70 21.30
N TRP A 354 -1.17 7.54 21.93
CA TRP A 354 -2.42 6.80 21.83
C TRP A 354 -3.59 7.62 22.39
N ARG A 355 -4.76 7.51 21.75
CA ARG A 355 -5.94 8.29 22.09
C ARG A 355 -7.21 7.47 22.24
N SER A 356 -7.54 6.67 21.23
CA SER A 356 -8.78 5.89 21.26
C SER A 356 -8.65 4.59 20.46
N THR A 357 -9.61 3.69 20.67
CA THR A 357 -9.69 2.40 19.97
C THR A 357 -11.13 2.15 19.55
N LEU A 358 -11.33 1.77 18.29
CA LEU A 358 -12.56 1.19 17.77
C LEU A 358 -12.37 -0.33 17.61
N LYS A 359 -13.05 -1.13 18.43
CA LYS A 359 -13.04 -2.61 18.35
C LYS A 359 -14.16 -3.12 17.44
N GLY A 360 -14.04 -4.36 16.98
CA GLY A 360 -15.07 -5.04 16.19
C GLY A 360 -15.04 -4.68 14.71
N ILE A 361 -13.91 -4.20 14.22
CA ILE A 361 -13.64 -4.09 12.79
C ILE A 361 -12.90 -5.36 12.42
N GLU A 362 -13.52 -6.30 11.73
CA GLU A 362 -12.87 -7.57 11.41
C GLU A 362 -11.65 -7.36 10.52
N LYS A 363 -10.47 -7.84 10.94
CA LYS A 363 -9.21 -7.88 10.18
C LYS A 363 -8.95 -6.63 9.31
N PRO A 364 -8.89 -5.42 9.90
CA PRO A 364 -8.69 -4.20 9.14
C PRO A 364 -7.37 -4.25 8.38
N ALA A 365 -7.44 -3.92 7.10
CA ALA A 365 -6.36 -4.06 6.14
C ALA A 365 -5.94 -2.70 5.55
N TYR A 366 -6.88 -1.76 5.44
CA TYR A 366 -6.66 -0.47 4.81
C TYR A 366 -7.53 0.61 5.44
N ILE A 367 -6.97 1.81 5.58
CA ILE A 367 -7.67 2.98 6.13
C ILE A 367 -7.77 4.02 5.02
N TYR A 368 -8.99 4.34 4.58
CA TYR A 368 -9.25 5.39 3.60
C TYR A 368 -10.04 6.53 4.25
N PHE A 369 -9.49 7.75 4.19
CA PHE A 369 -10.18 8.95 4.62
C PHE A 369 -11.03 9.49 3.49
N HIS A 370 -12.34 9.48 3.65
CA HIS A 370 -13.21 10.16 2.71
C HIS A 370 -13.12 11.69 2.94
N GLN A 371 -12.71 12.41 1.90
CA GLN A 371 -12.71 13.88 1.85
C GLN A 371 -13.92 14.32 1.02
N GLU A 372 -14.71 15.25 1.57
CA GLU A 372 -15.90 15.83 0.92
C GLU A 372 -15.56 16.73 -0.27
#